data_AF-A0A834CBT3-F1
#
_entry.id   AF-A0A834CBT3-F1
#
_cell.length_a   1.000
_cell.length_b   1.000
_cell.length_c   1.000
_cell.angle_alpha   90.00
_cell.angle_beta   90.00
_cell.angle_gamma   90.00
#
_symmetry.space_group_name_H-M   'P 1'
#
loop_
_entity.id
_entity.type
_entity.pdbx_description
1 polymer ?
#
loop_
_entity_poly.entity_id
_entity_poly.type
_entity_poly.pdbx_seq_one_letter_code
_entity_poly.pdbx_strand_id
1 'polypeptide(L)'
;MFTQDTQYPVTDALVSAVLIGRGRYGSVFRGCLNGQRVAVKVFSSANRKKFLSERSMYCLPLLQQHHNIARFLTSEEKMSTDGNRESLIVMEFYPH
;
A
#
# COMPACT_ATOMS: atom_id res chain seq x y z
N MET A 1 -4.31 29.31 7.94
CA MET A 1 -5.26 28.27 7.48
C MET A 1 -4.54 26.95 7.57
N PHE A 2 -4.78 26.20 8.64
CA PHE A 2 -4.11 24.92 8.90
C PHE A 2 -4.89 23.84 8.16
N THR A 3 -4.39 23.37 7.01
CA THR A 3 -4.72 22.02 6.58
C THR A 3 -3.93 21.09 7.49
N GLN A 4 -4.48 20.80 8.68
CA GLN A 4 -4.09 19.60 9.41
C GLN A 4 -4.54 18.43 8.55
N ASP A 5 -3.67 18.05 7.62
CA ASP A 5 -3.65 16.74 7.01
C ASP A 5 -3.43 15.77 8.17
N THR A 6 -4.51 15.46 8.87
CA THR A 6 -4.54 14.35 9.82
C THR A 6 -4.47 13.17 8.90
N GLN A 7 -3.24 12.75 8.59
CA GLN A 7 -2.97 11.57 7.81
C GLN A 7 -3.40 10.39 8.68
N TYR A 8 -4.72 10.17 8.72
CA TYR A 8 -5.32 9.04 9.39
C TYR A 8 -4.63 7.80 8.83
N PRO A 9 -4.22 6.87 9.70
CA PRO A 9 -3.53 5.69 9.24
C PRO A 9 -4.38 5.01 8.17
N VAL A 10 -3.75 4.58 7.07
CA VAL A 10 -4.46 4.01 5.91
C VAL A 10 -5.30 2.80 6.32
N THR A 11 -4.87 2.14 7.40
CA THR A 11 -5.56 1.04 8.04
C THR A 11 -6.92 1.41 8.63
N ASP A 12 -7.13 2.65 9.10
CA ASP A 12 -8.40 3.10 9.69
C ASP A 12 -9.46 3.37 8.61
N ALA A 13 -9.02 3.91 7.46
CA ALA A 13 -9.87 4.16 6.31
C ALA A 13 -10.07 2.93 5.41
N LEU A 14 -9.41 1.80 5.71
CA LEU A 14 -9.51 0.55 4.95
C LEU A 14 -10.68 -0.30 5.47
N VAL A 15 -11.82 -0.21 4.79
CA VAL A 15 -13.08 -0.86 5.24
C VAL A 15 -13.10 -2.37 5.01
N SER A 16 -12.34 -2.87 4.03
CA SER A 16 -12.23 -4.30 3.74
C SER A 16 -10.85 -4.64 3.22
N ALA A 17 -10.34 -5.83 3.57
CA ALA A 17 -9.08 -6.35 3.06
C ALA A 17 -9.23 -7.85 2.78
N VAL A 18 -9.36 -8.21 1.51
CA VAL A 18 -9.46 -9.60 1.05
C VAL A 18 -8.15 -9.98 0.40
N LEU A 19 -7.52 -11.07 0.86
CA LEU A 19 -6.31 -11.59 0.22
C LEU A 19 -6.61 -11.97 -1.24
N ILE A 20 -5.95 -11.31 -2.19
CA ILE A 20 -6.08 -11.60 -3.64
C ILE A 20 -4.86 -12.28 -4.22
N GLY A 21 -3.73 -12.25 -3.52
CA GLY A 21 -2.52 -12.93 -3.98
C GLY A 21 -1.44 -12.97 -2.92
N ARG A 22 -0.58 -13.99 -2.99
CA ARG A 22 0.66 -14.05 -2.21
C ARG A 22 1.82 -13.98 -3.18
N GLY A 23 2.60 -12.92 -3.08
CA GLY A 23 3.84 -12.76 -3.85
C GLY A 23 5.05 -13.31 -3.08
N ARG A 24 6.21 -13.30 -3.75
CA ARG A 24 7.48 -13.73 -3.16
C ARG A 24 7.90 -12.92 -1.92
N TYR A 25 7.50 -11.66 -1.85
CA TYR A 25 7.96 -10.71 -0.82
C TYR A 25 6.86 -10.28 0.17
N GLY A 26 5.65 -10.80 0.03
CA GLY A 26 4.50 -10.31 0.79
C GLY A 26 3.15 -10.77 0.25
N SER A 27 2.09 -10.35 0.93
CA SER A 27 0.71 -10.64 0.55
C SER A 27 0.04 -9.40 -0.04
N VAL A 28 -0.83 -9.58 -1.04
CA VAL A 28 -1.59 -8.50 -1.68
C VAL A 28 -3.06 -8.68 -1.33
N PHE A 29 -3.65 -7.63 -0.79
CA PHE A 29 -5.05 -7.57 -0.41
C PHE A 29 -5.78 -6.59 -1.32
N ARG A 30 -7.00 -6.92 -1.72
CA ARG A 30 -7.94 -5.97 -2.31
C ARG A 30 -8.76 -5.36 -1.19
N GLY A 31 -8.90 -4.04 -1.21
CA GLY A 31 -9.72 -3.33 -0.24
C GLY A 31 -10.41 -2.12 -0.80
N CYS A 32 -11.05 -1.38 0.11
CA CYS A 32 -11.72 -0.13 -0.18
C CYS A 32 -11.19 0.94 0.76
N LEU A 33 -10.58 1.99 0.20
CA LEU A 33 -10.05 3.15 0.92
C LEU A 33 -10.83 4.38 0.48
N ASN A 34 -11.55 5.03 1.40
CA ASN A 34 -12.39 6.21 1.11
C ASN A 34 -13.35 6.02 -0.09
N GLY A 35 -13.92 4.83 -0.25
CA GLY A 35 -14.82 4.48 -1.37
C GLY A 35 -14.10 4.08 -2.68
N GLN A 36 -12.78 4.18 -2.75
CA GLN A 36 -11.98 3.76 -3.90
C GLN A 36 -11.45 2.33 -3.72
N ARG A 37 -11.53 1.50 -4.76
CA ARG A 37 -10.90 0.16 -4.74
C ARG A 37 -9.39 0.28 -4.77
N VAL A 38 -8.72 -0.38 -3.83
CA VAL A 38 -7.27 -0.33 -3.67
C VAL A 38 -6.66 -1.73 -3.55
N ALA A 39 -5.40 -1.84 -3.97
CA ALA A 39 -4.54 -2.98 -3.75
C ALA A 39 -3.54 -2.62 -2.65
N VAL A 40 -3.53 -3.39 -1.56
CA VAL A 40 -2.65 -3.22 -0.41
C VAL A 40 -1.64 -4.35 -0.40
N LYS A 41 -0.38 -4.03 -0.67
CA LYS A 41 0.73 -4.99 -0.61
C LYS A 41 1.43 -4.89 0.75
N VAL A 42 1.36 -5.97 1.52
CA VAL A 42 1.95 -6.09 2.86
C VAL A 42 3.26 -6.85 2.80
N PHE A 43 4.33 -6.23 3.29
CA PHE A 43 5.67 -6.78 3.40
C PHE A 43 5.98 -7.11 4.85
N SER A 44 6.58 -8.27 5.08
CA SER A 44 7.13 -8.61 6.39
C SER A 44 8.36 -7.76 6.74
N SER A 45 8.68 -7.68 8.02
CA SER A 45 9.85 -6.95 8.54
C SER A 45 11.16 -7.32 7.82
N ALA A 46 11.34 -8.61 7.53
CA ALA A 46 12.52 -9.13 6.81
C ALA A 46 12.69 -8.52 5.40
N ASN A 47 11.59 -8.12 4.76
CA ASN A 47 11.57 -7.56 3.42
C ASN A 47 11.54 -6.03 3.38
N ARG A 48 11.87 -5.35 4.50
CA ARG A 48 11.86 -3.87 4.57
C ARG A 48 12.72 -3.19 3.50
N LYS A 49 13.89 -3.74 3.16
CA LYS A 49 14.73 -3.21 2.06
C LYS A 49 14.01 -3.27 0.71
N LYS A 50 13.23 -4.33 0.47
CA LYS A 50 12.42 -4.47 -0.76
C LYS A 50 11.28 -3.47 -0.77
N PHE A 51 10.61 -3.27 0.35
CA PHE A 51 9.60 -2.22 0.51
C PHE A 51 10.16 -0.84 0.16
N LEU A 52 11.31 -0.45 0.71
CA LEU A 52 11.94 0.84 0.40
C LEU A 52 12.28 0.99 -1.08
N SER A 53 12.81 -0.07 -1.70
CA SER A 53 13.11 -0.10 -3.13
C SER A 53 11.85 0.04 -3.98
N GLU A 54 10.77 -0.69 -3.67
CA GLU A 54 9.51 -0.59 -4.39
C GLU A 54 8.86 0.77 -4.21
N ARG A 55 8.80 1.27 -2.97
CA ARG A 55 8.31 2.63 -2.67
C ARG A 55 9.10 3.68 -3.46
N SER A 56 10.43 3.56 -3.51
CA SER A 56 11.26 4.48 -4.29
C SER A 56 10.99 4.39 -5.78
N MET A 57 10.75 3.19 -6.33
CA MET A 57 10.34 3.04 -7.73
C MET A 57 8.98 3.69 -7.97
N TYR A 58 7.97 3.40 -7.15
CA TYR A 58 6.64 3.99 -7.32
C TYR A 58 6.60 5.52 -7.16
N CYS A 59 7.59 6.10 -6.48
CA CYS A 59 7.75 7.55 -6.35
C CYS A 59 8.46 8.20 -7.56
N LEU A 60 8.96 7.43 -8.52
CA LEU A 60 9.60 7.99 -9.73
C LEU A 60 8.53 8.68 -10.61
N PRO A 61 8.74 9.94 -11.03
CA PRO A 61 7.78 10.69 -11.85
C PRO A 61 7.38 9.96 -13.13
N LEU A 62 8.31 9.21 -13.72
CA LEU A 62 8.13 8.47 -14.97
C LEU A 62 7.14 7.30 -14.84
N LEU A 63 6.96 6.74 -13.64
CA LEU A 63 6.06 5.61 -13.40
C LEU A 63 4.66 6.07 -12.99
N GLN A 64 4.47 7.35 -12.64
CA GLN A 64 3.15 7.91 -12.31
C GLN A 64 2.31 8.27 -13.55
N GLN A 65 2.89 8.24 -14.76
CA GLN A 65 2.26 8.74 -15.98
C GLN A 65 1.85 7.64 -16.97
N HIS A 66 2.05 6.37 -16.63
CA HIS A 66 1.80 5.27 -17.56
C HIS A 66 0.52 4.50 -17.21
N HIS A 67 -0.38 4.34 -18.18
CA HIS A 67 -1.68 3.66 -18.03
C HIS A 67 -1.57 2.19 -17.57
N ASN A 68 -0.45 1.53 -17.82
CA ASN A 68 -0.23 0.12 -17.44
C ASN A 68 0.51 -0.05 -16.10
N ILE A 69 0.69 1.02 -15.33
CA ILE A 69 1.37 0.99 -14.03
C ILE A 69 0.37 1.34 -12.95
N ALA A 70 0.29 0.50 -11.91
CA ALA A 70 -0.62 0.75 -10.80
C ALA A 70 -0.26 2.07 -10.10
N ARG A 71 -1.22 2.99 -10.03
CA ARG A 71 -1.02 4.30 -9.41
C ARG A 71 -0.77 4.13 -7.92
N PHE A 72 0.39 4.61 -7.46
CA PHE A 72 0.74 4.67 -6.05
C PHE A 72 -0.16 5.69 -5.34
N LEU A 73 -0.73 5.28 -4.21
CA LEU A 73 -1.59 6.13 -3.39
C LEU A 73 -0.84 6.56 -2.14
N THR A 74 -0.36 5.59 -1.36
CA THR A 74 0.35 5.85 -0.11
C THR A 74 1.15 4.63 0.33
N SER A 75 2.01 4.81 1.34
CA SER A 75 2.73 3.72 2.01
C SER A 75 2.74 3.95 3.51
N GLU A 76 2.59 2.89 4.28
CA GLU A 76 2.55 2.92 5.75
C GLU A 76 3.48 1.86 6.33
N GLU A 77 4.10 2.11 7.49
CA GLU A 77 4.75 1.07 8.29
C GLU A 77 3.95 0.93 9.60
N LYS A 78 3.46 -0.27 9.90
CA LYS A 78 2.67 -0.55 11.10
C LYS A 78 3.24 -1.74 11.89
N MET A 79 2.73 -1.93 13.09
CA MET A 79 2.95 -3.18 13.83
C MET A 79 1.82 -4.16 13.51
N SER A 80 2.20 -5.38 13.16
CA SER A 80 1.30 -6.53 13.08
C SER A 80 0.80 -6.92 14.46
N THR A 81 -0.29 -7.68 14.52
CA THR A 81 -0.82 -8.26 15.77
C THR A 81 0.20 -9.13 16.50
N ASP A 82 1.15 -9.70 15.75
CA ASP A 82 2.21 -10.56 16.28
C ASP A 82 3.42 -9.76 16.83
N GLY A 83 3.31 -8.43 16.93
CA GLY A 83 4.40 -7.54 17.37
C GLY A 83 5.50 -7.31 16.32
N ASN A 84 5.34 -7.86 15.12
CA ASN A 84 6.28 -7.70 14.02
C ASN A 84 5.99 -6.42 13.23
N ARG A 85 7.04 -5.70 12.80
CA ARG A 85 6.88 -4.56 11.89
C ARG A 85 6.47 -5.04 10.50
N GLU A 86 5.43 -4.45 9.95
CA GLU A 86 4.95 -4.68 8.59
C GLU A 86 4.96 -3.36 7.82
N SER A 87 5.36 -3.43 6.55
CA SER A 87 5.29 -2.28 5.66
C SER A 87 4.19 -2.53 4.63
N LEU A 88 3.43 -1.49 4.30
CA LEU A 88 2.30 -1.55 3.38
C LEU A 88 2.50 -0.55 2.25
N ILE A 89 2.24 -0.97 1.02
CA ILE A 89 2.11 -0.09 -0.14
C ILE A 89 0.67 -0.19 -0.63
N VAL A 90 0.01 0.96 -0.76
CA VAL A 90 -1.36 1.08 -1.22
C VAL A 90 -1.36 1.69 -2.61
N MET A 91 -2.02 0.98 -3.53
CA MET A 91 -2.11 1.34 -4.94
C MET A 91 -3.55 1.27 -5.40
N GLU A 92 -3.85 1.92 -6.52
CA GLU A 92 -5.14 1.77 -7.18
C GLU A 92 -5.35 0.33 -7.68
N PHE A 93 -6.53 -0.22 -7.43
CA PHE A 93 -6.90 -1.55 -7.92
C PHE A 93 -7.64 -1.44 -9.25
N TYR A 94 -7.06 -2.03 -10.30
CA TYR A 94 -7.70 -2.16 -11.61
C TYR A 94 -8.41 -3.51 -11.70
N PRO A 95 -9.76 -3.54 -11.71
CA PRO A 95 -10.47 -4.73 -12.13
C PRO A 95 -10.24 -4.91 -13.64
N HIS A 96 -9.64 -6.03 -14.02
CA HIS A 96 -9.62 -6.46 -15.42
C HIS A 96 -11.01 -6.91 -15.85
#